data_AF-A0A3E0DNP7-F1
#
_entry.id   AF-A0A3E0DNP7-F1
#
_cell.length_a   1.000
_cell.length_b   1.000
_cell.length_c   1.000
_cell.angle_alpha   90.00
_cell.angle_beta   90.00
_cell.angle_gamma   90.00
#
_symmetry.space_group_name_H-M   'P 1'
#
loop_
_entity.id
_entity.type
_entity.pdbx_description
1 polymer ?
#
loop_
_entity_poly.entity_id
_entity_poly.type
_entity_poly.pdbx_seq_one_letter_code
_entity_poly.pdbx_strand_id
1 'polypeptide(L)' 'MAITLRNYNIVRVIDNGVIVNCTVLSMCYEFATVKFRGKEYKVPYHLIDEVVGHELLIPV' A
#
# COMPACT_ATOMS: atom_id res chain seq x y z
N MET A 1 -22.31 -3.75 -7.40
CA MET A 1 -20.89 -3.70 -7.80
C MET A 1 -20.14 -4.76 -7.01
N ALA A 2 -19.51 -5.71 -7.68
CA ALA A 2 -18.64 -6.67 -7.02
C ALA A 2 -17.23 -6.05 -6.94
N ILE A 3 -16.72 -5.84 -5.73
CA ILE A 3 -15.32 -5.45 -5.54
C ILE A 3 -14.50 -6.72 -5.72
N THR A 4 -13.73 -6.79 -6.81
CA THR A 4 -12.75 -7.86 -7.01
C THR A 4 -11.59 -7.62 -6.05
N LEU A 5 -11.57 -8.39 -4.96
CA LEU A 5 -10.43 -8.47 -4.05
C LEU A 5 -9.26 -9.12 -4.80
N ARG A 6 -8.26 -8.30 -5.14
CA ARG A 6 -7.02 -8.79 -5.72
C ARG A 6 -6.06 -9.05 -4.55
N ASN A 7 -5.58 -10.27 -4.42
CA ASN A 7 -4.59 -10.64 -3.40
C ASN A 7 -3.21 -10.08 -3.82
N TYR A 8 -2.99 -8.80 -3.56
CA TYR A 8 -1.67 -8.19 -3.68
C TYR A 8 -0.86 -8.51 -2.43
N ASN A 9 0.27 -9.19 -2.61
CA ASN A 9 1.22 -9.41 -1.52
C ASN A 9 2.23 -8.26 -1.38
N ILE A 10 2.35 -7.41 -2.41
CA ILE A 10 3.38 -6.36 -2.49
C ILE A 10 2.76 -5.06 -3.03
N VAL A 11 2.98 -3.96 -2.32
CA VAL A 11 2.72 -2.57 -2.76
C VAL A 11 4.05 -1.90 -3.08
N ARG A 12 4.12 -1.18 -4.19
CA ARG A 12 5.33 -0.44 -4.58
C ARG A 12 5.23 0.99 -4.06
N VAL A 13 6.15 1.37 -3.18
CA VAL A 13 6.25 2.72 -2.64
C VAL A 13 7.47 3.41 -3.23
N ILE A 14 7.33 4.62 -3.75
CA ILE A 14 8.46 5.45 -4.17
C ILE A 14 8.89 6.37 -3.01
N ASP A 15 10.14 6.22 -2.58
CA ASP A 15 10.79 7.03 -1.55
C ASP A 15 12.04 7.67 -2.15
N ASN A 16 12.07 8.99 -2.27
CA ASN A 16 13.21 9.74 -2.80
C ASN A 16 13.73 9.23 -4.17
N GLY A 17 12.83 8.84 -5.07
CA GLY A 17 13.17 8.32 -6.40
C GLY A 17 13.51 6.82 -6.43
N VAL A 18 13.49 6.13 -5.29
CA VAL A 18 13.72 4.68 -5.20
C VAL A 18 12.41 3.95 -4.97
N ILE A 19 12.12 2.95 -5.80
CA ILE A 19 10.96 2.08 -5.63
C ILE A 19 11.30 1.00 -4.61
N VAL A 20 10.52 0.95 -3.52
CA VAL A 20 10.63 -0.01 -2.43
C VAL A 20 9.37 -0.88 -2.40
N ASN A 21 9.58 -2.18 -2.36
CA ASN A 21 8.49 -3.14 -2.22
C ASN A 21 8.08 -3.26 -0.74
N CYS A 22 6.80 -3.02 -0.46
CA CYS A 22 6.21 -3.10 0.86
C CYS A 22 5.27 -4.31 0.93
N THR A 23 5.39 -5.12 1.97
CA THR A 23 4.49 -6.25 2.19
C THR A 23 3.17 -5.77 2.76
N VAL A 24 2.06 -6.27 2.22
CA VAL A 24 0.71 -6.06 2.77
C VAL A 24 0.54 -6.95 4.01
N LEU A 25 0.15 -6.34 5.13
CA LEU A 25 -0.12 -7.02 6.40
C LEU A 25 -1.60 -7.41 6.53
N SER A 26 -2.49 -6.51 6.11
CA SER A 26 -3.94 -6.69 6.17
C SER A 26 -4.61 -5.83 5.10
N MET A 27 -5.78 -6.23 4.64
CA MET A 27 -6.53 -5.53 3.60
C MET A 27 -8.02 -5.52 3.94
N CYS A 28 -8.66 -4.37 3.73
CA CYS A 28 -10.09 -4.21 3.74
C CYS A 28 -10.56 -3.50 2.45
N TYR A 29 -11.86 -3.26 2.31
CA TYR A 29 -12.42 -2.60 1.13
C TYR A 29 -11.96 -1.14 0.95
N GLU A 30 -11.51 -0.49 2.02
CA GLU A 30 -11.13 0.92 2.00
C GLU A 30 -9.61 1.12 1.84
N PHE A 31 -8.81 0.28 2.49
CA PHE A 31 -7.35 0.40 2.51
C PHE A 31 -6.63 -0.93 2.70
N ALA A 32 -5.36 -0.96 2.28
CA ALA A 32 -4.39 -1.98 2.64
C ALA A 32 -3.44 -1.42 3.70
N THR A 33 -3.15 -2.20 4.73
CA THR A 33 -2.10 -1.90 5.71
C THR A 33 -0.80 -2.53 5.21
N VAL A 34 0.25 -1.72 5.08
CA VAL A 34 1.56 -2.14 4.58
C VAL A 34 2.64 -1.83 5.61
N LYS A 35 3.71 -2.64 5.62
CA LYS A 35 4.90 -2.36 6.43
C LYS A 35 5.97 -1.71 5.57
N PHE A 36 6.33 -0.47 5.89
CA PHE A 36 7.43 0.26 5.25
C PHE A 36 8.44 0.69 6.30
N ARG A 37 9.72 0.31 6.12
CA ARG A 37 10.84 0.64 7.04
C ARG A 37 10.54 0.37 8.53
N GLY A 38 9.82 -0.72 8.81
CA GLY A 38 9.47 -1.12 10.18
C GLY A 38 8.23 -0.44 10.78
N LYS A 39 7.63 0.52 10.07
CA LYS A 39 6.38 1.19 10.47
C LYS A 39 5.21 0.73 9.60
N GLU A 40 4.01 0.83 10.16
CA GLU A 40 2.78 0.48 9.48
C GLU A 40 2.15 1.72 8.85
N TYR A 41 1.65 1.55 7.63
CA TYR A 41 1.00 2.61 6.87
C TYR A 41 -0.24 2.07 6.19
N LYS A 42 -1.23 2.94 5.97
CA LYS A 42 -2.43 2.65 5.21
C LYS A 42 -2.27 3.22 3.80
N VAL A 43 -2.59 2.38 2.82
CA VAL A 43 -2.63 2.70 1.39
C VAL A 43 -4.08 2.54 0.93
N PRO A 44 -4.72 3.59 0.39
CA PRO A 44 -6.07 3.48 -0.15
C PRO A 44 -6.17 2.41 -1.24
N TYR A 45 -7.25 1.63 -1.25
CA TYR A 45 -7.40 0.47 -2.15
C TYR A 45 -7.29 0.84 -3.64
N HIS A 46 -7.78 2.03 -4.01
CA HIS A 46 -7.72 2.52 -5.39
C HIS A 46 -6.30 2.85 -5.89
N LEU A 47 -5.32 3.01 -4.99
CA LEU A 47 -3.93 3.32 -5.31
C LEU A 47 -3.01 2.10 -5.25
N ILE A 48 -3.52 0.91 -4.90
CA ILE A 48 -2.67 -0.25 -4.64
C ILE A 48 -1.96 -0.80 -5.89
N ASP A 49 -2.56 -0.61 -7.06
CA ASP A 49 -2.00 -0.96 -8.36
C ASP A 49 -0.97 0.05 -8.87
N GLU A 50 -0.89 1.22 -8.25
CA GLU A 50 -0.01 2.31 -8.64
C GLU A 50 1.30 2.32 -7.82
N VAL A 51 2.28 3.11 -8.30
CA VAL A 51 3.48 3.41 -7.52
C VAL A 51 3.10 4.51 -6.53
N VAL A 52 2.94 4.14 -5.26
CA VAL A 52 2.47 5.05 -4.21
C VAL A 52 3.62 5.91 -3.71
N GLY A 53 3.50 7.23 -3.82
CA GLY A 53 4.46 8.16 -3.19
C GLY A 53 4.53 7.96 -1.68
N HIS A 54 5.73 8.03 -1.09
CA HIS A 54 5.91 8.03 0.37
C HIS A 54 4.98 9.05 1.06
N GLU A 55 4.74 10.19 0.41
CA GLU A 55 3.88 11.28 0.87
C GLU A 55 2.40 10.89 1.00
N LEU A 56 1.97 9.83 0.29
CA LEU A 56 0.59 9.33 0.32
C LEU A 56 0.40 8.21 1.36
N LEU A 57 1.46 7.81 2.05
CA LEU A 57 1.38 6.83 3.14
C LEU A 57 0.78 7.46 4.38
N ILE A 58 -0.39 6.98 4.79
CA ILE A 58 -1.05 7.45 6.01
C ILE A 58 -0.53 6.62 7.18
N PRO A 59 0.12 7.19 8.21
CA PRO A 59 0.55 6.43 9.37
C PRO A 59 -0.66 5.84 10.11
N VAL A 60 -0.50 4.61 10.65
CA VAL A 60 -1.53 3.96 11.49
C VAL A 60 -1.64 4.64 12.84
#